data_AF-A0A5K1BBF2-F1
#
_entry.id   AF-A0A5K1BBF2-F1
#
_cell.length_a   1.000
_cell.length_b   1.000
_cell.length_c   1.000
_cell.angle_alpha   90.00
_cell.angle_beta   90.00
_cell.angle_gamma   90.00
#
_symmetry.space_group_name_H-M   'P 1'
#
loop_
_entity.id
_entity.type
_entity.pdbx_description
1 polymer ?
#
loop_
_entity_poly.entity_id
_entity_poly.type
_entity_poly.pdbx_seq_one_letter_code
_entity_poly.pdbx_strand_id
1 'polypeptide(L)' 'SETLLADVEAELGCKLENINWLPGFFAIASQIQIARSKVYCEGK' A
#
# COMPACT_ATOMS: atom_id res chain seq x y z
N SER A 1 -12.42 -0.01 0.66
CA SER A 1 -12.91 0.76 1.83
C SER A 1 -11.74 1.56 2.37
N GLU A 2 -11.93 2.81 2.80
CA GLU A 2 -10.85 3.64 3.38
C GLU A 2 -10.11 2.95 4.53
N THR A 3 -10.79 2.08 5.27
CA THR A 3 -10.21 1.23 6.32
C THR A 3 -9.11 0.30 5.81
N LEU A 4 -9.27 -0.27 4.62
CA LEU A 4 -8.32 -1.25 4.05
C LEU A 4 -7.02 -0.57 3.62
N LEU A 5 -7.10 0.68 3.13
CA LEU A 5 -5.93 1.48 2.79
C LEU A 5 -5.14 1.87 4.06
N ALA A 6 -5.84 2.30 5.10
CA ALA A 6 -5.22 2.66 6.37
C ALA A 6 -4.50 1.46 7.01
N ASP A 7 -5.09 0.26 6.95
CA ASP A 7 -4.47 -0.96 7.46
C ASP A 7 -3.19 -1.33 6.68
N VAL A 8 -3.21 -1.19 5.35
CA VAL A 8 -2.03 -1.41 4.49
C VAL A 8 -0.93 -0.41 4.81
N GLU A 9 -1.25 0.88 4.91
CA GLU A 9 -0.27 1.93 5.26
C GLU A 9 0.34 1.72 6.65
N ALA A 10 -0.48 1.29 7.62
CA ALA A 10 -0.02 1.01 8.98
C ALA A 10 0.92 -0.20 9.03
N GLU A 11 0.62 -1.27 8.30
CA GLU A 11 1.47 -2.45 8.21
C GLU A 11 2.79 -2.17 7.50
N LEU A 12 2.74 -1.43 6.39
CA LEU A 12 3.93 -1.08 5.62
C LEU A 12 4.76 0.03 6.28
N GLY A 13 4.20 0.73 7.27
CA GLY A 13 4.84 1.83 7.97
C GLY A 13 5.10 3.04 7.07
N CYS A 14 4.32 3.19 5.99
CA CYS A 14 4.46 4.27 5.02
C CYS A 14 3.11 4.72 4.45
N LYS A 15 3.06 5.97 3.99
CA LYS A 15 1.91 6.49 3.25
C LYS A 15 1.99 6.07 1.78
N LEU A 16 0.84 5.67 1.23
CA LEU A 16 0.69 5.34 -0.18
C LEU A 16 0.27 6.59 -0.95
N GLU A 17 0.97 6.89 -2.04
CA GLU A 17 0.75 8.12 -2.80
C GLU A 17 -0.33 7.90 -3.86
N ASN A 18 -1.34 8.75 -3.90
CA ASN A 18 -2.39 8.65 -4.93
C ASN A 18 -1.82 8.98 -6.31
N ILE A 19 -2.14 8.13 -7.29
CA ILE A 19 -1.74 8.34 -8.68
C ILE A 19 -2.90 8.97 -9.46
N ASN A 20 -2.81 10.28 -9.72
CA ASN A 20 -3.88 11.05 -10.38
C ASN A 20 -4.28 10.51 -11.77
N TRP A 21 -3.35 9.88 -12.50
CA TRP A 21 -3.61 9.36 -13.85
C TRP A 21 -4.18 7.94 -13.87
N LEU A 22 -4.20 7.24 -12.73
CA LEU A 22 -4.69 5.87 -12.63
C LEU A 22 -5.57 5.69 -11.38
N PRO A 23 -6.89 5.96 -11.52
CA PRO A 23 -7.82 5.88 -10.39
C PRO A 23 -7.82 4.49 -9.73
N GLY A 24 -7.80 4.48 -8.40
CA GLY A 24 -7.79 3.25 -7.61
C GLY A 24 -6.41 2.64 -7.40
N PHE A 25 -5.34 3.23 -7.97
CA PHE A 25 -3.97 2.80 -7.73
C PHE A 25 -3.19 3.81 -6.89
N PHE A 26 -2.22 3.28 -6.16
CA PHE A 26 -1.32 4.05 -5.33
C PHE A 26 0.12 3.66 -5.60
N ALA A 27 1.03 4.62 -5.46
CA ALA A 27 2.47 4.39 -5.50
C ALA A 27 3.00 4.16 -4.08
N ILE A 28 4.03 3.33 -4.00
CA ILE A 28 4.81 3.09 -2.79
C ILE A 28 6.26 3.44 -3.08
N ALA A 29 6.96 3.96 -2.07
CA ALA A 29 8.37 4.31 -2.24
C ALA A 29 9.23 3.05 -2.49
N SER A 30 10.16 3.13 -3.44
CA SER A 30 10.95 1.99 -3.92
C SER A 30 11.77 1.27 -2.85
N GLN A 31 12.11 1.96 -1.76
CA GLN A 31 12.87 1.41 -0.63
C GLN A 31 12.04 0.51 0.29
N ILE A 32 10.70 0.52 0.18
CA ILE A 32 9.83 -0.28 1.04
C ILE A 32 9.85 -1.74 0.59
N GLN A 33 10.20 -2.64 1.51
CA GLN A 33 10.28 -4.07 1.27
C GLN A 33 8.93 -4.73 1.57
N ILE A 34 8.14 -5.02 0.54
CA ILE A 34 6.79 -5.58 0.72
C ILE A 34 6.73 -7.11 0.72
N ALA A 35 7.77 -7.81 0.23
CA ALA A 35 7.72 -9.26 0.06
C ALA A 35 7.54 -10.07 1.35
N ARG A 36 7.74 -9.45 2.52
CA ARG A 36 7.51 -10.04 3.85
C ARG A 36 6.25 -9.52 4.53
N SER A 37 5.54 -8.57 3.93
CA SER A 37 4.32 -8.03 4.51
C SER A 37 3.19 -9.04 4.36
N LYS A 38 2.32 -9.10 5.36
CA LYS A 38 1.11 -9.91 5.37
C LYS A 38 0.15 -9.46 4.28
N VAL A 39 -0.02 -8.15 4.07
CA VAL A 39 -0.87 -7.62 2.99
C VAL A 39 -0.44 -8.14 1.61
N TYR A 40 0.86 -8.15 1.33
CA TYR A 40 1.39 -8.67 0.07
C TYR A 40 1.19 -10.19 -0.03
N CYS A 41 1.46 -10.93 1.04
CA CYS A 41 1.26 -12.39 1.07
C CYS A 41 -0.21 -12.81 0.91
N GLU A 42 -1.14 -11.96 1.33
CA GLU A 42 -2.59 -12.17 1.18
C GLU A 42 -3.14 -11.72 -0.18
N GLY A 43 -2.29 -11.16 -1.06
CA GLY A 43 -2.70 -10.68 -2.38
C GLY A 43 -3.59 -9.43 -2.33
N LYS A 44 -3.39 -8.59 -1.31
CA LYS A 44 -4.13 -7.33 -1.13
C LYS A 44 -3.41 -6.14 -1.73
#